data_AF-A0A343TL95-F1
#
_entry.id   AF-A0A343TL95-F1
#
_cell.length_a   1.000
_cell.length_b   1.000
_cell.length_c   1.000
_cell.angle_alpha   90.00
_cell.angle_beta   90.00
_cell.angle_gamma   90.00
#
_symmetry.space_group_name_H-M   'P 1'
#
loop_
_entity.id
_entity.type
_entity.pdbx_description
1 polymer ?
#
loop_
_entity_poly.entity_id
_entity_poly.type
_entity_poly.pdbx_seq_one_letter_code
_entity_poly.pdbx_strand_id
1 'polypeptide(L)' 'MRGADFNENPNDQDAIKTSVEAAGEDVLRELPGLTPGQAIVSGDSMNTPELIQVRRRRTEHGAESWSVVEEWKKAYEQ' A
#
# COMPACT_ATOMS: atom_id res chain seq x y z
N MET A 1 3.34 3.90 -12.96
CA MET A 1 3.48 3.71 -11.50
C MET A 1 4.17 2.38 -11.24
N ARG A 2 5.44 2.37 -10.80
CA ARG A 2 5.99 1.19 -10.13
C ARG A 2 5.28 1.11 -8.77
N GLY A 3 4.58 0.01 -8.52
CA GLY A 3 4.01 -0.29 -7.21
C GLY A 3 5.14 -0.20 -6.18
N ALA A 4 4.89 0.55 -5.11
CA ALA A 4 5.88 0.85 -4.10
C ALA A 4 6.39 -0.43 -3.44
N ASP A 5 7.71 -0.49 -3.23
CA ASP A 5 8.42 -1.37 -2.29
C ASP A 5 8.03 -1.09 -0.82
N PHE A 6 6.82 -0.58 -0.56
CA PHE A 6 6.30 -0.32 0.78
C PHE A 6 6.33 -1.59 1.65
N ASN A 7 6.34 -2.75 0.99
CA ASN A 7 6.34 -4.04 1.65
C ASN A 7 7.72 -4.50 2.15
N GLU A 8 8.81 -3.99 1.57
CA GLU A 8 10.16 -4.48 1.85
C GLU A 8 10.94 -3.60 2.82
N ASN A 9 10.42 -2.41 3.18
CA ASN A 9 11.13 -1.50 4.07
C ASN A 9 11.06 -1.98 5.54
N PRO A 10 12.20 -2.35 6.17
CA PRO A 10 12.20 -2.86 7.54
C PRO A 10 11.75 -1.82 8.56
N ASN A 11 12.03 -0.53 8.33
CA ASN A 11 11.58 0.53 9.24
C ASN A 11 10.05 0.67 9.24
N ASP A 12 9.41 0.47 8.08
CA ASP A 12 7.94 0.52 7.98
C ASP A 12 7.32 -0.74 8.62
N GLN A 13 7.96 -1.91 8.48
CA GLN A 13 7.53 -3.13 9.17
C GLN A 13 7.60 -2.97 10.69
N ASP A 14 8.70 -2.46 11.23
CA ASP A 14 8.87 -2.23 12.68
C ASP A 14 7.88 -1.20 13.24
N ALA A 15 7.57 -0.15 12.46
CA ALA A 15 6.54 0.81 12.81
C ALA A 15 5.14 0.16 12.87
N ILE A 16 4.82 -0.75 11.95
CA ILE A 16 3.58 -1.53 11.98
C ILE A 16 3.58 -2.48 13.19
N LYS A 17 4.67 -3.18 13.49
CA LYS A 17 4.76 -4.08 14.67
C LYS A 17 4.43 -3.35 15.96
N THR A 18 4.97 -2.16 16.11
CA THR A 18 4.83 -1.36 17.34
C THR A 18 3.41 -0.77 17.49
N SER A 19 2.70 -0.58 16.37
CA SER A 19 1.40 0.10 16.35
C SER A 19 0.19 -0.83 16.45
N VAL A 20 0.37 -2.16 16.28
CA VAL A 20 -0.75 -3.09 16.22
C VAL A 20 -0.82 -3.96 17.47
N GLU A 21 -1.60 -3.52 18.46
CA GLU A 21 -1.86 -4.27 19.70
C GLU A 21 -2.58 -5.61 19.47
N ALA A 22 -3.23 -5.79 18.31
CA ALA A 22 -4.11 -6.93 17.99
C ALA A 22 -3.57 -7.91 16.92
N ALA A 23 -2.45 -7.62 16.26
CA ALA A 23 -1.88 -8.48 15.22
C ALA A 23 -0.66 -9.19 15.78
N GLY A 24 -0.76 -10.51 15.93
CA GLY A 24 0.37 -11.33 16.34
C GLY A 24 1.51 -11.30 15.32
N GLU A 25 2.69 -11.75 15.75
CA GLU A 25 3.91 -11.86 14.92
C GLU A 25 3.70 -12.66 13.62
N ASP A 26 2.71 -13.55 13.56
CA ASP A 26 2.34 -14.29 12.35
C ASP A 26 1.80 -13.38 11.24
N VAL A 27 0.99 -12.37 11.57
CA VAL A 27 0.46 -11.40 10.60
C VAL A 27 1.58 -10.55 10.01
N LEU A 28 2.55 -10.18 10.84
CA LEU A 28 3.70 -9.37 10.44
C LEU A 28 4.62 -10.11 9.48
N ARG A 29 4.71 -11.45 9.58
CA ARG A 29 5.44 -12.29 8.63
C ARG A 29 4.78 -12.37 7.26
N GLU A 30 3.46 -12.20 7.19
CA GLU A 30 2.72 -12.24 5.93
C GLU A 30 2.78 -10.91 5.16
N LEU A 31 3.06 -9.79 5.85
CA LEU A 31 3.15 -8.47 5.22
C LEU A 31 4.08 -8.50 3.99
N PRO A 32 5.39 -8.86 4.08
CA PRO A 32 6.32 -8.87 2.95
C PRO A 32 5.85 -9.60 1.67
N GLY A 33 4.88 -10.53 1.80
CA GLY A 33 4.36 -11.34 0.70
C GLY A 33 3.14 -10.77 -0.02
N LEU A 34 2.55 -9.67 0.46
CA LEU A 34 1.34 -9.10 -0.15
C LEU A 34 1.57 -8.58 -1.57
N THR A 35 0.73 -9.03 -2.50
CA THR A 35 0.68 -8.53 -3.88
C THR A 35 -0.33 -7.38 -4.02
N PRO A 36 -0.23 -6.53 -5.07
CA PRO A 36 -1.18 -5.45 -5.28
C PRO A 36 -2.64 -5.91 -5.25
N GLY A 37 -3.41 -5.31 -4.34
CA GLY A 37 -4.81 -5.67 -4.11
C GLY A 37 -5.02 -6.69 -2.99
N GLN A 38 -3.97 -7.24 -2.37
CA GLN A 38 -4.09 -7.99 -1.12
C GLN A 38 -3.90 -7.05 0.08
N ALA A 39 -4.60 -7.32 1.17
CA ALA A 39 -4.46 -6.58 2.43
C ALA A 39 -4.79 -7.45 3.62
N ILE A 40 -4.26 -7.12 4.80
CA ILE A 40 -4.68 -7.71 6.07
C ILE A 40 -5.54 -6.69 6.80
N VAL A 41 -6.71 -7.12 7.28
CA VAL A 41 -7.62 -6.28 8.07
C VAL A 41 -7.64 -6.79 9.51
N SER A 42 -7.38 -5.88 10.45
CA SER A 42 -7.35 -6.15 11.90
C SER A 42 -7.91 -4.95 12.67
N GLY A 43 -8.36 -5.17 13.90
CA GLY A 43 -8.84 -4.15 14.83
C GLY A 43 -10.03 -4.61 15.67
N ASP A 44 -10.49 -3.75 16.58
CA ASP A 44 -11.51 -4.04 17.61
C ASP A 44 -12.85 -4.55 17.07
N SER A 45 -13.12 -4.33 15.78
CA SER A 45 -14.34 -4.80 15.12
C SER A 45 -14.27 -6.26 14.64
N MET A 46 -13.11 -6.92 14.79
CA MET A 46 -12.84 -8.28 14.29
C MET A 46 -12.16 -9.11 15.39
N ASN A 47 -12.62 -10.34 15.60
CA ASN A 47 -12.00 -11.24 16.58
C ASN A 47 -10.67 -11.85 16.10
N THR A 48 -10.39 -11.79 14.79
CA THR A 48 -9.19 -12.38 14.18
C THR A 48 -8.79 -11.58 12.95
N PRO A 49 -7.49 -11.25 12.79
CA PRO A 49 -6.98 -10.66 11.56
C PRO A 49 -7.21 -11.58 10.36
N GLU A 50 -7.64 -11.02 9.23
CA GLU A 50 -7.95 -11.79 8.02
C GLU A 50 -7.26 -11.21 6.78
N LEU A 51 -6.80 -12.08 5.89
CA LEU A 51 -6.25 -11.72 4.57
C LEU A 51 -7.39 -11.54 3.57
N ILE A 52 -7.44 -10.39 2.89
CA ILE A 52 -8.50 -10.04 1.94
C ILE A 52 -7.96 -9.68 0.56
N GLN A 53 -8.84 -9.77 -0.45
CA GLN A 53 -8.62 -9.23 -1.79
C GLN A 53 -9.45 -7.95 -1.97
N VAL A 54 -8.77 -6.80 -2.05
CA VAL A 54 -9.35 -5.50 -2.36
C VAL A 54 -9.78 -5.46 -3.82
N ARG A 55 -11.08 -5.24 -4.04
CA ARG A 55 -11.64 -5.07 -5.39
C ARG A 55 -11.07 -3.82 -6.07
N ARG A 56 -11.07 -3.81 -7.40
CA ARG A 56 -10.82 -2.58 -8.15
C ARG A 56 -11.90 -1.54 -7.86
N ARG A 57 -11.47 -0.28 -7.72
CA ARG A 57 -12.35 0.88 -7.61
C ARG A 57 -13.10 1.07 -8.93
N ARG A 58 -14.37 1.50 -8.86
CA ARG A 58 -15.23 1.74 -10.04
C ARG A 58 -15.15 3.18 -10.55
N THR A 59 -14.77 4.09 -9.67
CA THR A 59 -14.61 5.54 -9.94
C THR A 59 -13.16 5.87 -10.23
N GLU A 60 -12.93 6.83 -11.12
CA GLU A 60 -11.58 7.30 -11.50
C GLU A 60 -10.88 7.98 -10.33
N HIS A 61 -9.56 7.80 -10.25
CA HIS A 61 -8.71 8.44 -9.26
C HIS A 61 -8.22 9.78 -9.83
N GLY A 62 -8.61 10.89 -9.20
CA GLY A 62 -8.32 12.24 -9.73
C GLY A 62 -6.88 12.72 -9.53
N ALA A 63 -6.04 11.98 -8.80
CA ALA A 63 -4.65 12.34 -8.55
C ALA A 63 -3.70 11.44 -9.35
N GLU A 64 -3.81 11.48 -10.67
CA GLU A 64 -2.79 10.89 -11.53
C GLU A 64 -1.53 11.77 -11.51
N SER A 65 -0.36 11.13 -11.42
CA SER A 65 0.91 11.84 -11.50
C SER A 65 1.02 12.56 -12.84
N TRP A 66 1.21 13.87 -12.81
CA TRP A 66 1.42 14.64 -14.02
C TRP A 66 2.71 14.20 -14.73
N SER A 67 2.65 14.15 -16.06
CA SER A 67 3.81 13.90 -16.93
C SER A 67 4.69 15.15 -16.98
N VAL A 68 5.42 15.41 -15.88
CA VAL A 68 6.28 16.59 -15.76
C VAL A 68 7.30 16.66 -16.89
N VAL A 69 7.83 15.52 -17.34
CA VAL A 69 8.81 15.46 -18.43
C VAL A 69 8.23 15.93 -19.77
N GLU A 70 7.00 15.54 -20.10
CA GLU A 70 6.38 15.95 -21.36
C GLU A 70 5.95 17.42 -21.31
N GLU A 71 5.43 17.88 -20.18
CA GLU A 71 5.07 19.28 -19.98
C GLU A 71 6.29 20.19 -20.05
N TRP A 72 7.42 19.76 -19.48
CA TRP A 72 8.66 20.54 -19.54
C TRP A 72 9.26 20.60 -20.95
N LYS A 73 9.16 19.51 -21.74
CA LYS A 73 9.56 19.51 -23.16
C LYS A 73 8.72 20.49 -23.99
N LYS A 74 7.39 20.46 -23.84
CA LYS A 74 6.48 21.38 -24.54
C LYS A 74 6.74 22.85 -24.21
N ALA A 75 7.12 23.14 -22.97
CA ALA A 75 7.46 24.50 -22.54
C ALA A 75 8.80 25.00 -23.09
N TYR A 76 9.74 24.09 -23.39
CA TYR A 76 11.06 24.43 -23.90
C TYR A 76 11.11 24.55 -25.43
N GLU A 77 10.20 23.89 -26.16
CA GLU A 77 10.10 23.95 -27.63
C GLU A 77 9.27 25.15 -28.16
N GLN A 78 8.77 26.03 -27.27
CA GLN A 78 8.07 27.28 -27.61
C GLN A 78 9.00 28.50 -27.65
#